data_AF-A0A958MNM8-F1
#
_entry.id   AF-A0A958MNM8-F1
#
_cell.length_a   1.000
_cell.length_b   1.000
_cell.length_c   1.000
_cell.angle_alpha   90.00
_cell.angle_beta   90.00
_cell.angle_gamma   90.00
#
_symmetry.space_group_name_H-M   'P 1'
#
loop_
_entity.id
_entity.type
_entity.pdbx_description
1 polymer ?
#
loop_
_entity_poly.entity_id
_entity_poly.type
_entity_poly.pdbx_seq_one_letter_code
_entity_poly.pdbx_strand_id
1 'polypeptide(L)'
;MKQYILIVATVLSSILSPAQDINKEISIDDETPFLLGKIDKNGLTSDHYNEWFSKNYNDYELDQEIIQAIGSKLNAYQITLFMGTWCGDSKMEVPRFYKILEACNFP
;
A
#
# COMPACT_ATOMS: atom_id res chain seq x y z
N MET A 1 0.03 31.80 33.18
CA MET A 1 -1.31 31.34 32.74
C MET A 1 -1.52 31.51 31.23
N LYS A 2 -1.39 32.72 30.65
CA LYS A 2 -1.56 32.94 29.20
C LYS A 2 -0.65 32.08 28.30
N GLN A 3 0.62 31.87 28.69
CA GLN A 3 1.55 31.02 27.94
C GLN A 3 1.17 29.53 27.96
N TYR A 4 0.65 29.03 29.09
CA TYR A 4 0.16 27.65 29.19
C TYR A 4 -1.11 27.44 28.35
N ILE A 5 -2.02 28.43 28.32
CA ILE A 5 -3.21 28.41 27.46
C ILE A 5 -2.81 28.38 25.98
N LEU A 6 -1.82 29.18 25.59
CA LEU A 6 -1.31 29.21 24.22
C LEU A 6 -0.71 27.85 23.81
N ILE A 7 0.12 27.24 24.66
CA ILE A 7 0.73 25.92 24.40
C ILE A 7 -0.33 24.84 24.27
N VAL A 8 -1.32 24.82 25.18
CA VAL A 8 -2.42 23.85 25.13
C VAL A 8 -3.26 24.03 23.86
N ALA A 9 -3.55 25.27 23.45
CA ALA A 9 -4.28 25.54 22.22
C ALA A 9 -3.51 25.09 20.97
N THR A 10 -2.19 25.28 20.93
CA THR A 10 -1.35 24.84 19.81
C THR A 10 -1.27 23.32 19.72
N VAL A 11 -1.12 22.61 20.85
CA VAL A 11 -1.11 21.14 20.89
C VAL A 11 -2.47 20.55 20.53
N LEU A 12 -3.57 21.19 20.95
CA LEU A 12 -4.91 20.72 20.60
C LEU A 12 -5.21 20.88 19.10
N SER A 13 -4.71 21.97 18.50
CA SER A 13 -4.90 22.23 17.06
C SER A 13 -4.15 21.24 16.16
N SER A 14 -3.00 20.71 16.57
CA SER A 14 -2.23 19.76 15.76
C SER A 14 -2.86 18.36 15.71
N ILE A 15 -3.68 18.00 16.71
CA ILE A 15 -4.39 16.71 16.77
C ILE A 15 -5.61 16.68 15.82
N LEU A 16 -6.11 17.85 15.43
CA LEU A 16 -7.36 18.00 14.66
C LEU A 16 -7.17 18.09 13.14
N SER A 17 -5.97 17.85 12.61
CA SER A 17 -5.75 17.88 11.15
C SER A 17 -6.20 16.55 10.52
N PRO A 18 -7.20 16.51 9.59
CA PRO A 18 -7.35 15.42 8.65
C PRO A 18 -6.04 14.88 8.08
N ALA A 19 -5.80 13.60 8.33
CA ALA A 19 -4.78 12.82 7.65
C ALA A 19 -5.20 12.56 6.19
N GLN A 20 -4.25 12.14 5.34
CA GLN A 20 -4.57 11.67 4.00
C GLN A 20 -5.42 10.39 4.07
N ASP A 21 -6.46 10.31 3.25
CA ASP A 21 -7.27 9.10 3.11
C ASP A 21 -6.43 7.99 2.45
N ILE A 22 -6.48 6.79 3.02
CA ILE A 22 -5.88 5.59 2.42
C ILE A 22 -6.83 5.08 1.33
N ASN A 23 -6.27 4.60 0.22
CA ASN A 23 -7.02 4.09 -0.94
C ASN A 23 -7.97 5.12 -1.55
N LYS A 24 -7.55 6.38 -1.65
CA LYS A 24 -8.33 7.41 -2.32
C LYS A 24 -8.46 7.09 -3.81
N GLU A 25 -9.69 6.86 -4.26
CA GLU A 25 -9.99 6.62 -5.66
C GLU A 25 -10.31 7.92 -6.40
N ILE A 26 -9.80 8.03 -7.62
CA ILE A 26 -10.06 9.13 -8.55
C ILE A 26 -10.69 8.55 -9.81
N SER A 27 -11.78 9.16 -10.26
CA SER A 27 -12.44 8.83 -11.51
C SER A 27 -12.35 10.03 -12.45
N ILE A 28 -11.95 9.77 -13.69
CA ILE A 28 -11.99 10.71 -14.80
C ILE A 28 -13.08 10.20 -15.75
N ASP A 29 -13.89 11.10 -16.30
CA ASP A 29 -14.99 10.74 -17.20
C ASP A 29 -14.50 9.79 -18.31
N ASP A 30 -15.24 8.70 -18.50
CA ASP A 30 -14.96 7.62 -19.47
C ASP A 30 -13.67 6.79 -19.26
N GLU A 31 -12.95 6.95 -18.15
CA GLU A 31 -11.78 6.15 -17.79
C GLU A 31 -12.04 5.17 -16.63
N THR A 32 -11.23 4.11 -16.52
CA THR A 32 -11.25 3.24 -15.34
C THR A 32 -10.68 4.01 -14.14
N PRO A 33 -11.34 3.99 -12.96
CA PRO A 33 -10.83 4.66 -11.78
C PRO A 33 -9.44 4.18 -11.36
N PHE A 34 -8.71 5.04 -10.66
CA PHE A 34 -7.39 4.70 -10.12
C PHE A 34 -7.18 5.21 -8.70
N LEU A 35 -6.30 4.52 -7.97
CA LEU A 35 -5.95 4.91 -6.60
C LEU A 35 -4.83 5.95 -6.61
N LEU A 36 -4.94 6.93 -5.72
CA LEU A 36 -4.01 8.04 -5.56
C LEU A 36 -3.53 8.18 -4.12
N GLY A 37 -2.25 8.42 -3.93
CA GLY A 37 -1.66 8.63 -2.61
C GLY A 37 -1.28 7.33 -1.92
N LYS A 38 -1.59 7.20 -0.63
CA LYS A 38 -1.25 6.00 0.15
C LYS A 38 -2.24 4.89 -0.19
N ILE A 39 -1.69 3.75 -0.61
CA ILE A 39 -2.45 2.56 -1.01
C ILE A 39 -2.01 1.39 -0.13
N ASP A 40 -2.98 0.58 0.30
CA ASP A 40 -2.72 -0.69 0.97
C ASP A 40 -3.30 -1.87 0.17
N LYS A 41 -3.09 -3.09 0.66
CA LYS A 41 -3.59 -4.31 0.00
C LYS A 41 -5.12 -4.28 -0.15
N ASN A 42 -5.86 -3.73 0.81
CA ASN A 42 -7.32 -3.70 0.76
C ASN A 42 -7.82 -2.90 -0.46
N GLY A 43 -7.17 -1.76 -0.75
CA GLY A 43 -7.48 -0.98 -1.95
C GLY A 43 -7.14 -1.73 -3.23
N LEU A 44 -6.03 -2.47 -3.26
CA LEU A 44 -5.65 -3.26 -4.44
C LEU A 44 -6.53 -4.50 -4.65
N THR A 45 -7.23 -4.95 -3.60
CA THR A 45 -8.19 -6.06 -3.66
C THR A 45 -9.65 -5.62 -3.70
N SER A 46 -9.93 -4.32 -3.88
CA SER A 46 -11.30 -3.81 -4.02
C SER A 46 -11.75 -3.75 -5.48
N ASP A 47 -13.06 -3.76 -5.70
CA ASP A 47 -13.79 -3.39 -6.92
C ASP A 47 -13.01 -3.58 -8.24
N HIS A 48 -12.58 -2.47 -8.86
CA HIS A 48 -11.94 -2.41 -10.17
C HIS A 48 -10.53 -3.03 -10.22
N TYR A 49 -9.92 -3.30 -9.07
CA TYR A 49 -8.52 -3.71 -8.95
C TYR A 49 -8.36 -5.21 -8.71
N ASN A 50 -9.36 -5.82 -8.09
CA ASN A 50 -9.27 -7.18 -7.59
C ASN A 50 -9.03 -8.23 -8.69
N GLU A 51 -9.61 -8.06 -9.87
CA GLU A 51 -9.51 -9.06 -10.94
C GLU A 51 -8.05 -9.31 -11.34
N TRP A 52 -7.32 -8.25 -11.69
CA TRP A 52 -5.91 -8.37 -12.05
C TRP A 52 -5.03 -8.64 -10.83
N PHE A 53 -5.38 -8.13 -9.65
CA PHE A 53 -4.60 -8.38 -8.44
C PHE A 53 -4.65 -9.86 -8.06
N SER A 54 -5.85 -10.40 -7.85
CA SER A 54 -6.05 -11.79 -7.46
C SER A 54 -5.50 -12.76 -8.50
N LYS A 55 -5.69 -12.47 -9.79
CA LYS A 55 -5.12 -13.30 -10.85
C LYS A 55 -3.59 -13.36 -10.77
N ASN A 56 -2.91 -12.22 -10.80
CA ASN A 56 -1.44 -12.20 -10.80
C ASN A 56 -0.83 -12.65 -9.46
N TYR A 57 -1.55 -12.46 -8.35
CA TYR A 57 -1.19 -13.03 -7.06
C TYR A 57 -1.28 -14.56 -7.10
N ASN A 58 -2.43 -15.13 -7.48
CA ASN A 58 -2.65 -16.57 -7.45
C ASN A 58 -1.77 -17.32 -8.44
N ASP A 59 -1.61 -16.80 -9.66
CA ASP A 59 -0.85 -17.42 -10.75
C ASP A 59 0.66 -17.44 -10.51
N TYR A 60 1.17 -16.64 -9.56
CA TYR A 60 2.61 -16.57 -9.30
C TYR A 60 3.10 -17.76 -8.46
N GLU A 61 3.97 -18.57 -9.03
CA GLU A 61 4.64 -19.67 -8.32
C GLU A 61 5.86 -19.15 -7.54
N LEU A 62 5.90 -19.46 -6.24
CA LEU A 62 6.97 -19.02 -5.36
C LEU A 62 8.19 -19.92 -5.48
N ASP A 63 9.36 -19.30 -5.65
CA ASP A 63 10.65 -19.97 -5.48
C ASP A 63 10.95 -20.18 -3.99
N GLN A 64 10.72 -21.39 -3.51
CA GLN A 64 10.87 -21.73 -2.09
C GLN A 64 12.32 -21.60 -1.59
N GLU A 65 13.32 -21.83 -2.46
CA GLU A 65 14.73 -21.71 -2.08
C GLU A 65 15.05 -20.24 -1.80
N ILE A 66 14.58 -19.33 -2.66
CA ILE A 66 14.76 -17.89 -2.48
C ILE A 66 14.02 -17.41 -1.24
N ILE A 67 12.75 -17.80 -1.04
CA ILE A 67 11.95 -17.38 0.12
C ILE A 67 12.66 -17.76 1.44
N GLN A 68 13.20 -18.97 1.54
CA GLN A 68 13.98 -19.41 2.70
C GLN A 68 15.28 -18.62 2.88
N ALA A 69 15.96 -18.29 1.77
CA ALA A 69 17.23 -17.58 1.81
C ALA A 69 17.10 -16.09 2.21
N ILE A 70 15.96 -15.46 1.95
CA ILE A 70 15.74 -14.01 2.17
C ILE A 70 14.78 -13.69 3.32
N GLY A 71 13.84 -14.56 3.68
CA GLY A 71 12.72 -14.22 4.57
C GLY A 71 13.14 -13.61 5.91
N SER A 72 14.07 -14.26 6.63
CA SER A 72 14.55 -13.74 7.93
C SER A 72 15.36 -12.44 7.83
N LYS A 73 15.92 -12.15 6.65
CA LYS A 73 16.72 -10.94 6.40
C LYS A 73 15.85 -9.73 6.09
N LEU A 74 14.68 -9.94 5.50
CA LEU A 74 13.79 -8.85 5.09
C LEU A 74 13.29 -8.00 6.25
N ASN A 75 13.19 -8.57 7.46
CA ASN A 75 12.82 -7.84 8.68
C ASN A 75 13.75 -6.68 9.05
N ALA A 76 14.97 -6.65 8.51
CA ALA A 76 15.93 -5.56 8.72
C ALA A 76 15.69 -4.35 7.80
N TYR A 77 14.73 -4.44 6.88
CA TYR A 77 14.51 -3.44 5.83
C TYR A 77 13.11 -2.82 5.94
N GLN A 78 13.04 -1.56 5.55
CA GLN A 78 11.79 -0.88 5.26
C GLN A 78 11.66 -0.75 3.74
N ILE A 79 10.53 -1.18 3.20
CA ILE A 79 10.27 -1.14 1.75
C ILE A 79 9.19 -0.10 1.47
N THR A 80 9.50 0.84 0.58
CA THR A 80 8.56 1.81 0.04
C THR A 80 8.37 1.55 -1.44
N LEU A 81 7.16 1.19 -1.84
CA LEU A 81 6.80 0.90 -3.23
C LEU A 81 6.09 2.11 -3.85
N PHE A 82 6.55 2.54 -5.03
CA PHE A 82 5.83 3.47 -5.89
C PHE A 82 5.24 2.70 -7.06
N MET A 83 3.93 2.86 -7.30
CA MET A 83 3.20 2.14 -8.33
C MET A 83 2.04 2.99 -8.86
N GLY A 84 1.45 2.58 -9.99
CA GLY A 84 0.20 3.15 -10.49
C GLY A 84 -0.81 2.06 -10.84
N THR A 85 -2.05 2.16 -10.36
CA THR A 85 -3.08 1.13 -10.65
C THR A 85 -3.52 1.12 -12.12
N TRP A 86 -3.11 2.12 -12.91
CA TRP A 86 -3.28 2.18 -14.36
C TRP A 86 -2.11 1.55 -15.15
N CYS A 87 -0.96 1.31 -14.51
CA CYS A 87 0.24 0.81 -15.16
C CYS A 87 0.21 -0.72 -15.31
N GLY A 88 0.48 -1.24 -16.52
CA GLY A 88 0.52 -2.68 -16.80
C GLY A 88 1.55 -3.43 -15.95
N ASP A 89 2.76 -2.90 -15.82
CA ASP A 89 3.82 -3.52 -15.03
C ASP A 89 3.46 -3.56 -13.55
N SER A 90 2.85 -2.49 -13.02
CA SER A 90 2.37 -2.50 -11.64
C SER A 90 1.28 -3.56 -11.42
N LYS A 91 0.36 -3.72 -12.39
CA LYS A 91 -0.68 -4.76 -12.31
C LYS A 91 -0.10 -6.17 -12.31
N MET A 92 1.03 -6.40 -12.97
CA MET A 92 1.72 -7.69 -13.00
C MET A 92 2.58 -7.93 -11.77
N GLU A 93 3.42 -6.96 -11.41
CA GLU A 93 4.51 -7.19 -10.44
C GLU A 93 4.09 -6.91 -8.99
N VAL A 94 3.19 -5.97 -8.73
CA VAL A 94 2.78 -5.65 -7.36
C VAL A 94 2.08 -6.83 -6.67
N PRO A 95 1.15 -7.57 -7.31
CA PRO A 95 0.53 -8.73 -6.68
C PRO A 95 1.53 -9.86 -6.38
N ARG A 96 2.50 -10.09 -7.29
CA ARG A 96 3.58 -11.07 -7.10
C ARG A 96 4.47 -10.67 -5.93
N PHE A 97 4.79 -9.38 -5.85
CA PHE A 97 5.57 -8.81 -4.77
C PHE A 97 4.88 -8.99 -3.42
N TYR A 98 3.57 -8.72 -3.32
CA TYR A 98 2.77 -9.03 -2.12
C TYR A 98 2.89 -10.50 -1.72
N LYS A 99 2.76 -11.43 -2.66
CA LYS A 99 2.86 -12.87 -2.38
C LYS A 99 4.22 -13.28 -1.83
N ILE A 100 5.29 -12.70 -2.37
CA ILE A 100 6.66 -12.92 -1.87
C ILE A 100 6.80 -12.39 -0.44
N LEU A 101 6.37 -11.14 -0.20
CA LEU A 101 6.46 -10.54 1.12
C LEU A 101 5.67 -11.31 2.18
N GLU A 102 4.46 -11.78 1.83
CA GLU A 102 3.63 -12.60 2.72
C GLU A 102 4.28 -13.96 2.99
N ALA A 103 4.82 -14.63 1.98
CA ALA A 103 5.55 -15.89 2.15
C ALA A 103 6.83 -15.72 3.00
N CYS A 104 7.45 -14.55 2.95
CA CYS A 104 8.60 -14.20 3.79
C CYS A 104 8.21 -13.76 5.22
N ASN A 105 6.93 -13.66 5.56
CA ASN A 105 6.42 -13.07 6.79
C ASN A 105 6.97 -11.64 7.05
N PHE A 106 7.06 -10.84 5.99
CA PHE A 106 7.49 -9.44 6.09
C PHE A 106 6.48 -8.63 6.93
N PRO A 107 6.95 -7.81 7.91
CA PRO A 107 6.10 -7.11 8.88
C PRO A 107 5.38 -5.86 8.32
#